data_AF-A0A7S1NKJ1-F1
#
_entry.id   AF-A0A7S1NKJ1-F1
#
_cell.length_a   1.000
_cell.length_b   1.000
_cell.length_c   1.000
_cell.angle_alpha   90.00
_cell.angle_beta   90.00
_cell.angle_gamma   90.00
#
_symmetry.space_group_name_H-M   'P 1'
#
loop_
_entity.id
_entity.type
_entity.pdbx_description
1 polymer ?
#
loop_
_entity_poly.entity_id
_entity_poly.type
_entity_poly.pdbx_seq_one_letter_code
_entity_poly.pdbx_strand_id
1 'polypeptide(L)'
;NSWCVGQKGAISCDCILSFIKCLEGLDPADEGFCGHTQPAKGSFLSGLRKLALKCFGDPEPVCNAPVNCPHNGTCTFSGKCDCADRFAGYDCGECTPGLYPPGECDRTCSAEHTCSGRGACSPEGKCICHGFAYGTDCSRNQVPLFVMALSLMVTILIIGGLSFAPQCHFGRPRPFFTYDPLQRH
;
A
#
# COMPACT_ATOMS: atom_id res chain seq x y z
N ASN A 1 -34.55 20.58 -49.53
CA ASN A 1 -33.65 19.41 -49.47
C ASN A 1 -33.49 18.95 -48.03
N SER A 2 -34.27 17.93 -47.68
CA SER A 2 -34.64 17.44 -46.35
C SER A 2 -33.71 16.34 -45.83
N TRP A 3 -32.40 16.57 -45.82
CA TRP A 3 -31.41 15.50 -45.59
C TRP A 3 -30.82 15.44 -44.17
N CYS A 4 -31.23 16.32 -43.24
CA CYS A 4 -30.72 16.32 -41.87
C CYS A 4 -31.79 16.25 -40.78
N VAL A 5 -33.05 16.03 -41.13
CA VAL A 5 -34.13 15.91 -40.17
C VAL A 5 -34.62 14.46 -40.20
N GLY A 6 -34.24 13.68 -39.19
CA GLY A 6 -34.84 12.36 -38.96
C GLY A 6 -36.34 12.50 -38.69
N GLN A 7 -37.09 11.40 -38.77
CA GLN A 7 -38.57 11.35 -38.76
C GLN A 7 -39.28 12.02 -37.55
N LYS A 8 -38.55 12.58 -36.57
CA LYS A 8 -39.09 13.28 -35.39
C LYS A 8 -38.55 14.70 -35.18
N GLY A 9 -37.93 15.34 -36.19
CA GLY A 9 -37.32 16.66 -35.99
C GLY A 9 -35.91 16.62 -35.40
N ALA A 10 -35.35 15.44 -35.18
CA ALA A 10 -34.00 15.25 -34.62
C ALA A 10 -32.94 15.34 -35.73
N ILE A 11 -31.83 16.04 -35.47
CA ILE A 11 -30.69 16.13 -36.36
C ILE A 11 -29.85 14.86 -36.23
N SER A 12 -29.53 14.19 -37.35
CA SER A 12 -28.64 13.01 -37.35
C SER A 12 -27.21 13.41 -36.92
N CYS A 13 -26.53 12.54 -36.17
CA CYS A 13 -25.14 12.75 -35.75
C CYS A 13 -24.17 12.82 -36.94
N ASP A 14 -24.45 12.12 -38.04
CA ASP A 14 -23.69 12.22 -39.29
C ASP A 14 -23.77 13.62 -39.89
N CYS A 15 -24.92 14.29 -39.78
CA CYS A 15 -25.07 15.66 -40.23
C CYS A 15 -24.25 16.63 -39.37
N ILE A 16 -24.12 16.40 -38.05
CA ILE A 16 -23.33 17.27 -37.17
C ILE A 16 -21.84 17.19 -37.53
N LEU A 17 -21.31 15.98 -37.80
CA LEU A 17 -19.92 15.80 -38.25
C LEU A 17 -19.65 16.52 -39.57
N SER A 18 -20.50 16.29 -40.57
CA SER A 18 -20.35 16.92 -41.89
C SER A 18 -20.42 18.45 -41.79
N PHE A 19 -21.23 18.98 -40.87
CA PHE A 19 -21.32 20.42 -40.61
C PHE A 19 -20.05 20.98 -39.93
N ILE A 20 -19.46 20.24 -38.98
CA ILE A 20 -18.20 20.64 -38.33
C ILE A 20 -17.04 20.65 -39.33
N LYS A 21 -16.89 19.57 -40.12
CA LYS A 21 -15.83 19.47 -41.15
C LYS A 21 -15.91 20.59 -42.19
N CYS A 22 -17.14 20.94 -42.57
CA CYS A 22 -17.42 22.07 -43.44
C CYS A 22 -16.98 23.42 -42.84
N LEU A 23 -17.32 23.68 -41.57
CA LEU A 23 -16.96 24.93 -40.88
C LEU A 23 -15.45 25.04 -40.61
N GLU A 24 -14.75 23.91 -40.46
CA GLU A 24 -13.30 23.85 -40.25
C GLU A 24 -12.51 23.88 -41.58
N GLY A 25 -13.20 23.89 -42.73
CA GLY A 25 -12.57 23.97 -44.06
C GLY A 25 -11.77 22.73 -44.44
N LEU A 26 -12.09 21.57 -43.85
CA LEU A 26 -11.36 20.32 -44.01
C LEU A 26 -11.88 19.46 -45.18
N ASP A 27 -13.06 19.76 -45.72
CA ASP A 27 -13.61 19.09 -46.91
C ASP A 27 -13.50 19.99 -48.15
N PRO A 28 -12.98 19.49 -49.29
CA PRO A 28 -13.05 20.20 -50.56
C PRO A 28 -14.52 20.35 -51.00
N ALA A 29 -14.88 21.57 -51.41
CA ALA A 29 -16.25 22.06 -51.60
C ALA A 29 -17.10 21.36 -52.68
N ASP A 30 -16.63 20.25 -53.27
CA ASP A 30 -17.15 19.77 -54.55
C ASP A 30 -18.11 18.57 -54.46
N GLU A 31 -18.32 17.97 -53.28
CA GLU A 31 -19.23 16.81 -53.14
C GLU A 31 -20.13 16.84 -51.86
N GLY A 32 -20.37 18.01 -51.23
CA GLY A 32 -21.25 18.03 -50.06
C GLY A 32 -21.58 19.37 -49.43
N PHE A 33 -22.75 19.40 -48.78
CA PHE A 33 -23.37 20.28 -47.75
C PHE A 33 -22.97 21.77 -47.57
N CYS A 34 -21.76 22.19 -47.90
CA CYS A 34 -21.18 23.52 -47.67
C CYS A 34 -21.69 24.65 -48.56
N GLY A 35 -22.40 24.33 -49.66
CA GLY A 35 -22.80 25.32 -50.67
C GLY A 35 -23.82 26.38 -50.21
N HIS A 36 -24.44 26.24 -49.03
CA HIS A 36 -25.54 27.11 -48.59
C HIS A 36 -25.38 27.73 -47.18
N THR A 37 -24.26 27.51 -46.50
CA THR A 37 -24.08 27.97 -45.12
C THR A 37 -23.13 29.15 -45.03
N GLN A 38 -23.65 30.30 -44.57
CA GLN A 38 -22.82 31.46 -44.21
C GLN A 38 -21.89 31.11 -43.03
N PRO A 39 -20.67 31.69 -42.96
CA PRO A 39 -19.70 31.36 -41.92
C PRO A 39 -20.24 31.71 -40.53
N ALA A 40 -20.45 30.69 -39.70
CA ALA A 40 -20.92 30.87 -38.33
C ALA A 40 -19.78 31.35 -37.41
N LYS A 41 -20.06 32.37 -36.59
CA LYS A 41 -19.12 32.91 -35.59
C LYS A 41 -18.83 31.88 -34.48
N GLY A 42 -17.60 31.91 -33.94
CA GLY A 42 -16.98 30.87 -33.09
C GLY A 42 -17.78 30.35 -31.87
N SER A 43 -18.77 31.07 -31.36
CA SER A 43 -19.65 30.58 -30.28
C SER A 43 -20.52 29.39 -30.71
N PHE A 44 -20.90 29.32 -31.99
CA PHE A 44 -21.72 28.25 -32.55
C PHE A 44 -20.93 26.94 -32.69
N LEU A 45 -19.63 27.04 -33.05
CA LEU A 45 -18.71 25.90 -33.15
C LEU A 45 -18.49 25.18 -31.81
N SER A 46 -18.43 25.92 -30.71
CA SER A 46 -18.29 25.34 -29.36
C SER A 46 -19.53 24.51 -28.97
N GLY A 47 -20.73 25.01 -29.29
CA GLY A 47 -21.98 24.27 -29.10
C GLY A 47 -22.06 23.01 -29.95
N LEU A 48 -21.66 23.09 -31.22
CA LEU A 48 -21.64 21.94 -32.13
C LEU A 48 -20.63 20.88 -31.73
N ARG A 49 -19.43 21.26 -31.27
CA ARG A 49 -18.44 20.30 -30.74
C ARG A 49 -18.98 19.55 -29.51
N LYS A 50 -19.63 20.24 -28.56
CA LYS A 50 -20.29 19.59 -27.42
C LYS A 50 -21.41 18.64 -27.85
N LEU A 51 -22.14 18.99 -28.90
CA LEU A 51 -23.19 18.16 -29.47
C LEU A 51 -22.62 16.93 -30.19
N ALA A 52 -21.50 17.07 -30.90
CA ALA A 52 -20.75 15.97 -31.50
C ALA A 52 -20.23 15.00 -30.43
N LEU A 53 -19.62 15.50 -29.36
CA LEU A 53 -19.22 14.70 -28.19
C LEU A 53 -20.40 13.89 -27.60
N LYS A 54 -21.60 14.48 -27.58
CA LYS A 54 -22.80 13.79 -27.10
C LYS A 54 -23.37 12.78 -28.10
N CYS A 55 -23.02 12.94 -29.38
CA CYS A 55 -23.46 12.09 -30.50
C CYS A 55 -22.59 10.86 -30.69
N PHE A 56 -21.28 10.96 -30.46
CA PHE A 56 -20.33 9.84 -30.56
C PHE A 56 -20.16 9.08 -29.24
N GLY A 57 -20.88 9.50 -28.19
CA GLY A 57 -20.47 9.18 -26.82
C GLY A 57 -19.14 9.84 -26.49
N ASP A 58 -18.81 9.94 -25.21
CA ASP A 58 -17.41 10.11 -24.83
C ASP A 58 -16.58 9.11 -25.66
N PRO A 59 -15.43 9.51 -26.25
CA PRO A 59 -14.62 8.56 -27.01
C PRO A 59 -14.45 7.35 -26.10
N GLU A 60 -14.98 6.20 -26.52
CA GLU A 60 -14.75 4.93 -25.83
C GLU A 60 -13.27 4.91 -25.49
N PRO A 61 -12.86 4.56 -24.26
CA PRO A 61 -11.46 4.56 -23.91
C PRO A 61 -10.78 3.62 -24.89
N VAL A 62 -10.06 4.17 -25.87
CA VAL A 62 -9.32 3.39 -26.85
C VAL A 62 -8.24 2.73 -26.03
N CYS A 63 -8.53 1.52 -25.59
CA CYS A 63 -7.63 0.73 -24.78
C CYS A 63 -6.48 0.32 -25.71
N ASN A 64 -5.34 0.99 -25.54
CA ASN A 64 -4.12 0.66 -26.23
C ASN A 64 -3.23 -0.12 -25.28
N ALA A 65 -3.17 -1.45 -25.43
CA ALA A 65 -2.54 -2.34 -24.45
C ALA A 65 -1.11 -1.91 -24.02
N PRO A 66 -0.18 -1.51 -24.90
CA PRO A 66 1.18 -1.10 -24.51
C PRO A 66 1.24 0.17 -23.65
N VAL A 67 0.21 1.02 -23.70
CA VAL A 67 0.18 2.32 -23.01
C VAL A 67 -0.73 2.28 -21.79
N ASN A 68 -1.88 1.63 -21.92
CA ASN A 68 -2.94 1.66 -20.91
C ASN A 68 -2.93 0.42 -20.02
N CYS A 69 -2.30 -0.67 -20.48
CA CYS A 69 -2.23 -1.94 -19.77
C CYS A 69 -0.76 -2.42 -19.66
N PRO A 70 0.07 -1.74 -18.85
CA PRO A 70 1.42 -2.21 -18.53
C PRO A 70 1.43 -3.65 -18.00
N HIS A 71 2.64 -4.21 -17.89
CA HIS A 71 2.86 -5.55 -17.34
C HIS A 71 2.13 -6.66 -18.09
N ASN A 72 2.10 -6.56 -19.42
CA ASN A 72 1.51 -7.58 -20.30
C ASN A 72 -0.03 -7.72 -20.19
N GLY A 73 -0.72 -6.67 -19.72
CA GLY A 73 -2.17 -6.63 -19.74
C GLY A 73 -2.73 -6.52 -21.16
N THR A 74 -3.91 -7.12 -21.39
CA THR A 74 -4.61 -7.07 -22.68
C THR A 74 -5.89 -6.25 -22.58
N CYS A 75 -6.34 -5.69 -23.68
CA CYS A 75 -7.58 -4.91 -23.70
C CYS A 75 -8.79 -5.82 -23.93
N THR A 76 -9.80 -5.68 -23.07
CA THR A 76 -11.11 -6.32 -23.24
C THR A 76 -11.98 -5.53 -24.21
N PHE A 77 -13.04 -6.15 -24.72
CA PHE A 77 -14.02 -5.51 -25.63
C PHE A 77 -14.73 -4.30 -24.99
N SER A 78 -14.76 -4.20 -23.66
CA SER A 78 -15.33 -3.05 -22.94
C SER A 78 -14.33 -1.91 -22.70
N GLY A 79 -13.11 -2.01 -23.24
CA GLY A 79 -12.06 -0.98 -23.08
C GLY A 79 -11.35 -1.01 -21.72
N LYS A 80 -11.57 -2.04 -20.89
CA LYS A 80 -10.83 -2.26 -19.63
C LYS A 80 -9.61 -3.16 -19.88
N CYS A 81 -8.56 -3.01 -19.07
CA CYS A 81 -7.45 -3.96 -19.05
C CYS A 81 -7.82 -5.28 -18.34
N ASP A 82 -7.52 -6.39 -19.00
CA ASP A 82 -7.40 -7.72 -18.45
C ASP A 82 -5.93 -7.94 -18.05
N CYS A 83 -5.67 -7.97 -16.76
CA CYS A 83 -4.32 -7.93 -16.21
C CYS A 83 -3.70 -9.33 -16.16
N ALA A 84 -2.39 -9.38 -16.43
CA ALA A 84 -1.62 -10.59 -16.19
C ALA A 84 -1.67 -10.98 -14.71
N ASP A 85 -1.44 -12.27 -14.44
CA ASP A 85 -1.36 -12.79 -13.08
C ASP A 85 -0.43 -11.90 -12.23
N ARG A 86 -0.85 -11.63 -10.98
CA ARG A 86 -0.15 -10.79 -9.97
C ARG A 86 -0.40 -9.28 -10.05
N PHE A 87 -0.99 -8.80 -11.14
CA PHE A 87 -1.36 -7.39 -11.31
C PHE A 87 -2.86 -7.18 -11.17
N ALA A 88 -3.26 -5.97 -10.80
CA ALA A 88 -4.63 -5.56 -10.54
C ALA A 88 -4.81 -4.06 -10.83
N GLY A 89 -6.05 -3.58 -10.69
CA GLY A 89 -6.42 -2.20 -10.96
C GLY A 89 -7.12 -2.02 -12.30
N TYR A 90 -7.37 -0.77 -12.67
CA TYR A 90 -8.02 -0.42 -13.94
C TYR A 90 -7.07 -0.58 -15.14
N ASP A 91 -5.80 -0.27 -14.89
CA ASP A 91 -4.67 -0.16 -15.80
C ASP A 91 -3.57 -1.18 -15.50
N CYS A 92 -3.80 -2.15 -14.61
CA CYS A 92 -2.79 -3.15 -14.23
C CYS A 92 -1.51 -2.60 -13.57
N GLY A 93 -1.54 -1.35 -13.08
CA GLY A 93 -0.43 -0.72 -12.37
C GLY A 93 -0.32 -1.12 -10.89
N GLU A 94 -1.34 -1.77 -10.34
CA GLU A 94 -1.37 -2.19 -8.94
C GLU A 94 -1.04 -3.68 -8.80
N CYS A 95 -0.57 -4.08 -7.62
CA CYS A 95 -0.35 -5.48 -7.31
C CYS A 95 -1.64 -6.14 -6.78
N THR A 96 -1.82 -7.41 -7.07
CA THR A 96 -2.82 -8.23 -6.36
C THR A 96 -2.56 -8.18 -4.85
N PRO A 97 -3.60 -8.23 -3.98
CA PRO A 97 -3.42 -8.17 -2.54
C PRO A 97 -2.36 -9.15 -2.01
N GLY A 98 -1.42 -8.63 -1.21
CA GLY A 98 -0.32 -9.40 -0.63
C GLY A 98 0.94 -9.51 -1.49
N LEU A 99 0.97 -8.89 -2.68
CA LEU A 99 2.15 -8.80 -3.54
C LEU A 99 2.76 -7.40 -3.53
N TYR A 100 4.10 -7.36 -3.60
CA TYR A 100 4.93 -6.17 -3.48
C TYR A 100 6.25 -6.38 -4.27
N PRO A 101 7.01 -5.31 -4.55
CA PRO A 101 6.62 -3.90 -4.48
C PRO A 101 5.67 -3.51 -5.63
N PRO A 102 4.98 -2.35 -5.54
CA PRO A 102 4.25 -1.77 -6.66
C PRO A 102 5.10 -1.75 -7.93
N GLY A 103 4.52 -2.21 -9.05
CA GLY A 103 5.17 -2.29 -10.36
C GLY A 103 5.95 -3.58 -10.65
N GLU A 104 6.38 -4.34 -9.64
CA GLU A 104 7.04 -5.65 -9.86
C GLU A 104 6.17 -6.82 -9.38
N CYS A 105 5.49 -6.64 -8.23
CA CYS A 105 4.55 -7.61 -7.65
C CYS A 105 5.15 -9.03 -7.51
N ASP A 106 6.46 -9.12 -7.25
CA ASP A 106 7.25 -10.35 -7.28
C ASP A 106 7.36 -11.03 -5.91
N ARG A 107 7.21 -10.26 -4.82
CA ARG A 107 7.32 -10.73 -3.43
C ARG A 107 5.97 -10.82 -2.77
N THR A 108 5.74 -11.93 -2.06
CA THR A 108 4.59 -12.11 -1.18
C THR A 108 4.90 -11.62 0.22
N CYS A 109 4.01 -10.81 0.78
CA CYS A 109 4.07 -10.42 2.18
C CYS A 109 2.66 -10.42 2.79
N SER A 110 2.50 -11.15 3.88
CA SER A 110 1.31 -11.14 4.73
C SER A 110 1.69 -10.79 6.16
N ALA A 111 0.92 -9.91 6.79
CA ALA A 111 1.10 -9.53 8.19
C ALA A 111 1.08 -10.77 9.11
N GLU A 112 0.19 -11.74 8.85
CA GLU A 112 0.01 -12.93 9.67
C GLU A 112 1.14 -13.95 9.48
N HIS A 113 1.47 -14.29 8.24
CA HIS A 113 2.42 -15.38 7.95
C HIS A 113 3.87 -14.91 7.76
N THR A 114 4.09 -13.79 7.08
CA THR A 114 5.44 -13.27 6.77
C THR A 114 5.99 -12.45 7.94
N CYS A 115 5.13 -11.67 8.59
CA CYS A 115 5.51 -10.81 9.71
C CYS A 115 5.08 -11.37 11.07
N SER A 116 4.83 -12.69 11.14
CA SER A 116 4.47 -13.43 12.36
C SER A 116 3.25 -12.89 13.13
N GLY A 117 2.35 -12.15 12.47
CA GLY A 117 1.23 -11.45 13.11
C GLY A 117 1.64 -10.25 13.96
N ARG A 118 2.90 -9.82 13.88
CA ARG A 118 3.53 -8.81 14.76
C ARG A 118 4.13 -7.65 14.00
N GLY A 119 3.76 -7.49 12.75
CA GLY A 119 4.18 -6.40 11.88
C GLY A 119 3.25 -6.24 10.70
N ALA A 120 3.48 -5.18 9.94
CA ALA A 120 2.80 -4.89 8.69
C ALA A 120 3.79 -4.93 7.53
N CYS A 121 3.31 -5.19 6.31
CA CYS A 121 4.12 -5.15 5.11
C CYS A 121 4.36 -3.71 4.66
N SER A 122 5.63 -3.35 4.43
CA SER A 122 6.03 -2.10 3.81
C SER A 122 5.65 -2.09 2.32
N PRO A 123 5.64 -0.93 1.66
CA PRO A 123 5.47 -0.84 0.21
C PRO A 123 6.48 -1.68 -0.58
N GLU A 124 7.65 -1.97 -0.01
CA GLU A 124 8.70 -2.80 -0.62
C GLU A 124 8.52 -4.31 -0.38
N GLY A 125 7.48 -4.70 0.36
CA GLY A 125 7.21 -6.08 0.76
C GLY A 125 8.05 -6.56 1.95
N LYS A 126 8.57 -5.66 2.79
CA LYS A 126 9.35 -6.00 3.99
C LYS A 126 8.52 -5.84 5.25
N CYS A 127 8.80 -6.60 6.30
CA CYS A 127 8.08 -6.46 7.55
C CYS A 127 8.52 -5.21 8.34
N ILE A 128 7.55 -4.39 8.71
CA ILE A 128 7.67 -3.30 9.69
C ILE A 128 7.09 -3.82 11.00
N CYS A 129 7.96 -4.10 11.96
CA CYS A 129 7.58 -4.72 13.23
C CYS A 129 6.92 -3.73 14.20
N HIS A 130 5.94 -4.22 14.96
CA HIS A 130 5.24 -3.46 15.99
C HIS A 130 5.82 -3.70 17.39
N GLY A 131 5.80 -2.66 18.24
CA GLY A 131 6.22 -2.75 19.64
C GLY A 131 7.69 -3.13 19.81
N PHE A 132 7.94 -4.20 20.57
CA PHE A 132 9.28 -4.72 20.85
C PHE A 132 9.67 -5.88 19.92
N ALA A 133 8.90 -6.15 18.86
CA ALA A 133 9.25 -7.16 17.88
C ALA A 133 10.33 -6.64 16.93
N TYR A 134 11.28 -7.49 16.54
CA TYR A 134 12.31 -7.15 15.56
C TYR A 134 12.74 -8.37 14.75
N GLY A 135 13.60 -8.15 13.76
CA GLY A 135 14.04 -9.16 12.80
C GLY A 135 13.36 -8.97 11.44
N THR A 136 13.68 -9.83 10.48
CA THR A 136 13.15 -9.79 9.11
C THR A 136 11.67 -10.13 9.03
N ASP A 137 11.17 -10.88 10.01
CA ASP A 137 9.86 -11.53 10.10
C ASP A 137 9.14 -11.20 11.42
N CYS A 138 9.70 -10.29 12.23
CA CYS A 138 9.16 -9.84 13.52
C CYS A 138 8.94 -10.95 14.57
N SER A 139 9.61 -12.10 14.42
CA SER A 139 9.50 -13.21 15.35
C SER A 139 10.27 -12.99 16.66
N ARG A 140 11.28 -12.10 16.67
CA ARG A 140 12.16 -11.90 17.83
C ARG A 140 11.63 -10.81 18.76
N ASN A 141 11.79 -11.03 20.07
CA ASN A 141 11.47 -10.05 21.10
C ASN A 141 12.70 -9.28 21.55
N GLN A 142 12.63 -7.96 21.54
CA GLN A 142 13.61 -7.12 22.18
C GLN A 142 13.43 -7.25 23.68
N VAL A 143 14.35 -8.00 24.31
CA VAL A 143 14.43 -8.08 25.76
C VAL A 143 15.24 -6.86 26.21
N PRO A 144 14.63 -5.92 26.95
CA PRO A 144 15.36 -4.73 27.34
C PRO A 144 16.44 -5.09 28.36
N LEU A 145 17.60 -4.43 28.25
CA LEU A 145 18.78 -4.73 29.06
C LEU A 145 18.50 -4.70 30.57
N PHE A 146 17.58 -3.85 31.01
CA PHE A 146 17.21 -3.74 32.41
C PHE A 146 16.51 -5.02 32.94
N VAL A 147 15.75 -5.75 32.11
CA VAL A 147 15.15 -7.03 32.53
C VAL A 147 16.23 -8.08 32.75
N MET A 148 17.26 -8.09 31.88
CA MET A 148 18.43 -8.96 32.05
C MET A 148 19.26 -8.55 33.28
N ALA A 149 19.40 -7.25 33.55
CA ALA A 149 20.10 -6.76 34.73
C ALA A 149 19.32 -7.08 36.03
N LEU A 150 17.99 -6.91 36.03
CA LEU A 150 17.16 -7.25 37.19
C LEU A 150 17.16 -8.75 37.48
N SER A 151 17.08 -9.61 36.46
CA SER A 151 17.18 -11.06 36.67
C SER A 151 18.56 -11.46 37.22
N LEU A 152 19.64 -10.83 36.75
CA LEU A 152 20.97 -11.01 37.30
C LEU A 152 21.06 -10.52 38.76
N MET A 153 20.53 -9.34 39.08
CA MET A 153 20.57 -8.80 40.44
C MET A 153 19.78 -9.68 41.42
N VAL A 154 18.61 -10.19 41.02
CA VAL A 154 17.82 -11.13 41.82
C VAL A 154 18.58 -12.44 42.03
N THR A 155 19.21 -12.99 41.00
CA THR A 155 20.01 -14.21 41.14
C THR A 155 21.24 -14.00 42.04
N ILE A 156 21.91 -12.84 41.96
CA ILE A 156 23.01 -12.48 42.87
C ILE A 156 22.52 -12.34 44.31
N LEU A 157 21.34 -11.77 44.56
CA LEU A 157 20.78 -11.68 45.92
C LEU A 157 20.38 -13.05 46.48
N ILE A 158 19.88 -13.96 45.64
CA ILE A 158 19.50 -15.32 46.05
C ILE A 158 20.74 -16.19 46.29
N ILE A 159 21.73 -16.14 45.40
CA ILE A 159 22.96 -16.95 45.51
C ILE A 159 23.94 -16.34 46.52
N GLY A 160 24.03 -15.00 46.58
CA GLY A 160 24.80 -14.26 47.57
C GLY A 160 24.11 -14.13 48.93
N GLY A 161 22.90 -14.67 49.08
CA GLY A 161 22.07 -14.63 50.27
C GLY A 161 22.39 -15.67 51.35
N LEU A 162 23.60 -16.23 51.42
CA LEU A 162 24.03 -17.08 52.54
C LEU A 162 25.54 -16.95 52.80
N SER A 163 25.92 -15.98 53.63
CA SER A 163 26.95 -16.12 54.67
C SER A 163 27.03 -14.88 55.59
N PHE A 164 25.89 -14.29 55.98
CA PHE A 164 25.86 -13.54 57.23
C PHE A 164 25.48 -14.53 58.34
N ALA A 165 26.43 -15.41 58.68
CA ALA A 165 26.36 -16.05 59.99
C ALA A 165 26.46 -14.91 61.02
N PRO A 166 25.46 -14.70 61.89
CA PRO A 166 25.62 -13.76 62.98
C PRO A 166 26.85 -14.24 63.77
N GLN A 167 27.86 -13.39 63.87
CA GLN A 167 28.98 -13.64 64.77
C GLN A 167 28.43 -13.61 66.19
N CYS A 168 27.92 -14.76 66.65
CA CYS A 168 27.85 -15.05 68.06
C CYS A 168 29.30 -15.06 68.55
N HIS A 169 29.76 -13.89 69.00
CA HIS A 169 30.99 -13.75 69.76
C HIS A 169 30.87 -14.66 70.98
N PHE A 170 31.42 -15.87 70.89
CA PHE A 170 31.68 -16.70 72.05
C PHE A 170 32.63 -15.90 72.94
N GLY A 171 32.07 -15.25 73.96
CA GLY A 171 32.84 -14.72 75.07
C GLY A 171 33.73 -15.86 75.57
N ARG A 172 35.05 -15.59 75.65
CA ARG A 172 36.01 -16.51 76.25
C ARG A 172 35.42 -17.05 77.57
N PRO A 173 35.44 -18.37 77.83
CA PRO A 173 35.15 -18.86 79.16
C PRO A 173 36.14 -18.19 80.12
N ARG A 174 35.63 -17.47 81.12
CA ARG A 174 36.45 -17.05 82.26
C ARG A 174 37.01 -18.32 82.89
N PRO A 175 38.31 -18.39 83.22
CA PRO A 175 38.83 -19.53 83.96
C PRO A 175 38.13 -19.58 85.31
N PHE A 176 37.43 -20.69 85.57
CA PHE A 176 36.98 -21.07 86.90
C PHE A 176 38.24 -21.25 87.76
N PHE A 177 38.44 -20.37 88.73
CA PHE A 177 39.39 -20.59 89.80
C PHE A 177 38.89 -21.78 90.63
N THR A 178 39.50 -22.94 90.43
CA THR A 178 39.43 -24.04 91.39
C THR A 178 40.24 -23.64 92.61
N TYR A 179 39.54 -23.40 93.72
CA TYR A 179 40.10 -23.22 95.05
C TYR A 179 40.58 -24.59 95.55
N ASP A 180 41.88 -24.77 95.73
CA ASP A 180 42.48 -25.98 96.33
C ASP A 180 42.74 -25.71 97.82
N PRO A 181 42.02 -26.37 98.77
CA PRO A 181 42.18 -26.11 100.19
C PRO A 181 43.06 -27.18 100.83
N LEU A 182 44.32 -27.30 100.43
CA LEU A 182 45.27 -28.18 101.12
C LEU A 182 46.69 -27.62 101.06
N GLN A 183 47.05 -26.81 102.07
CA GLN A 183 48.29 -27.00 102.82
C GLN A 183 48.16 -26.34 104.20
N ARG A 184 47.76 -27.21 105.14
CA ARG A 184 47.95 -27.07 106.57
C ARG A 184 49.24 -27.83 106.89
N HIS A 185 50.30 -27.14 107.25
CA HIS A 185 51.26 -27.46 108.34
C HIS A 185 52.49 -26.56 108.28
#